data_AF-A0AAJ4K947-F1
#
_entry.id   AF-A0AAJ4K947-F1
#
_cell.length_a   1.000
_cell.length_b   1.000
_cell.length_c   1.000
_cell.angle_alpha   90.00
_cell.angle_beta   90.00
_cell.angle_gamma   90.00
#
_symmetry.space_group_name_H-M   'P 1'
#
loop_
_entity.id
_entity.type
_entity.pdbx_description
1 polymer ?
#
loop_
_entity_poly.entity_id
_entity_poly.type
_entity_poly.pdbx_seq_one_letter_code
_entity_poly.pdbx_strand_id
1 'polypeptide(L)'
;MIDDTWLHRLTTGDISAPTPATLADLAAELLSLRQENARLKQQLATEVKLPYTSASPVCDIEAGYAAGVTDCKEAIRRAGFLIEGDD
;
A
#
# COMPACT_ATOMS: atom_id res chain seq x y z
N MET A 1 -7.97 25.49 13.33
CA MET A 1 -7.29 24.68 12.32
C MET A 1 -6.49 25.64 11.47
N ILE A 2 -5.17 25.61 11.60
CA ILE A 2 -4.29 26.44 10.78
C ILE A 2 -4.28 25.81 9.38
N ASP A 3 -4.64 26.58 8.36
CA ASP A 3 -4.74 26.12 6.98
C ASP A 3 -3.54 26.56 6.13
N ASP A 4 -3.38 25.98 4.95
CA ASP A 4 -2.28 26.30 4.02
C ASP A 4 -2.29 27.80 3.64
N THR A 5 -3.47 28.42 3.63
CA THR A 5 -3.65 29.86 3.39
C THR A 5 -2.97 30.70 4.46
N TRP A 6 -3.08 30.33 5.74
CA TRP A 6 -2.44 31.01 6.85
C TRP A 6 -0.91 30.83 6.83
N LEU A 7 -0.42 29.63 6.52
CA LEU A 7 1.01 29.39 6.37
C LEU A 7 1.62 30.22 5.22
N HIS A 8 0.93 30.28 4.08
CA HIS A 8 1.37 31.11 2.96
C HIS A 8 1.42 32.60 3.32
N ARG A 9 0.47 33.09 4.12
CA ARG A 9 0.46 34.49 4.57
C ARG A 9 1.57 34.80 5.58
N LEU A 10 1.99 33.83 6.38
CA LEU A 10 3.18 33.95 7.24
C LEU A 10 4.46 34.04 6.41
N THR A 11 4.60 33.20 5.39
CA THR A 11 5.81 33.18 4.55
C THR A 11 5.92 34.41 3.65
N THR A 12 4.80 34.99 3.22
CA THR A 12 4.78 36.29 2.51
C THR A 12 4.96 37.50 3.42
N GLY A 13 4.93 37.32 4.74
CA GLY A 13 5.08 38.40 5.73
C GLY A 13 3.82 39.23 5.97
N ASP A 14 2.66 38.76 5.51
CA ASP A 14 1.36 39.42 5.64
C ASP A 14 0.76 39.31 7.06
N ILE A 15 1.34 38.47 7.92
CA ILE A 15 0.95 38.32 9.33
C ILE A 15 2.17 38.52 10.22
N SER A 16 1.95 39.23 11.33
CA SER A 16 2.96 39.44 12.36
C SER A 16 3.44 38.12 12.96
N ALA A 17 4.66 38.12 13.48
CA ALA A 17 5.37 36.94 13.97
C ALA A 17 4.49 35.99 14.80
N PRO A 18 4.65 34.66 14.64
CA PRO A 18 3.84 33.69 15.33
C PRO A 18 3.93 33.90 16.85
N THR A 19 2.77 33.87 17.51
CA THR A 19 2.68 33.97 18.96
C THR A 19 3.12 32.65 19.61
N PRO A 20 3.52 32.66 20.90
CA PRO A 20 3.86 31.43 21.63
C PRO A 20 2.72 30.39 21.62
N ALA A 21 1.46 30.83 21.66
CA ALA A 21 0.30 29.95 21.57
C ALA A 21 0.22 29.25 20.20
N THR A 22 0.36 30.00 19.11
CA THR A 22 0.36 29.42 17.75
C THR A 22 1.53 28.47 17.52
N LEU A 23 2.69 28.72 18.14
CA LEU A 23 3.83 27.80 18.08
C LEU A 23 3.58 26.50 18.84
N ALA A 24 2.91 26.58 20.00
CA ALA A 24 2.55 25.39 20.77
C ALA A 24 1.54 24.51 20.01
N ASP A 25 0.54 25.12 19.38
CA ASP A 25 -0.44 24.41 18.55
C ASP A 25 0.23 23.72 17.35
N LEU A 26 1.13 24.44 16.64
CA LEU A 26 1.91 23.86 15.54
C LEU A 26 2.82 22.72 15.98
N ALA A 27 3.46 22.83 17.15
CA ALA A 27 4.31 21.78 17.68
C ALA A 27 3.52 20.52 18.03
N ALA A 28 2.31 20.68 18.60
CA ALA A 28 1.42 19.56 18.92
C ALA A 28 0.92 18.86 17.65
N GLU A 29 0.52 19.63 16.62
CA GLU A 29 0.07 19.09 15.34
C GLU A 29 1.21 18.35 14.61
N LEU A 30 2.41 18.95 14.58
CA LEU A 30 3.59 18.33 13.97
C LEU A 30 4.01 17.03 14.69
N LEU A 31 3.92 17.00 16.02
CA LEU A 31 4.19 15.77 16.79
C LEU A 31 3.18 14.67 16.44
N SER A 32 1.89 15.00 16.38
CA SER A 32 0.83 14.07 15.99
C SER A 32 1.07 13.49 14.59
N LEU A 33 1.37 14.35 13.61
CA LEU A 33 1.69 13.92 12.25
C LEU A 33 2.93 13.01 12.19
N ARG A 34 3.97 13.30 12.98
CA ARG A 34 5.17 12.44 13.04
C ARG A 34 4.86 11.06 13.63
N GLN A 35 4.03 11.00 14.67
CA GLN A 35 3.60 9.73 15.27
C GLN A 35 2.80 8.90 14.26
N GLU A 36 1.88 9.53 13.54
CA GLU A 36 1.09 8.86 12.51
C GLU A 36 1.96 8.39 11.33
N ASN A 37 2.92 9.20 10.90
CA ASN A 37 3.87 8.81 9.86
C ASN A 37 4.72 7.60 10.27
N ALA A 38 5.15 7.54 11.54
CA ALA A 38 5.87 6.39 12.07
C ALA A 38 4.99 5.13 12.08
N ARG A 39 3.72 5.25 12.49
CA ARG A 39 2.74 4.16 12.47
C ARG A 39 2.51 3.63 11.05
N LEU A 40 2.30 4.52 10.07
CA LEU A 40 2.11 4.16 8.67
C LEU A 40 3.36 3.48 8.06
N LYS A 41 4.56 3.99 8.39
CA LYS A 41 5.82 3.35 7.96
C LYS A 41 5.96 1.94 8.53
N GLN A 42 5.56 1.71 9.78
CA GLN A 42 5.57 0.38 10.37
C GLN A 42 4.57 -0.56 9.69
N GLN A 43 3.38 -0.06 9.33
CA GLN A 43 2.41 -0.84 8.56
C GLN A 43 2.93 -1.17 7.15
N LEU A 44 3.57 -0.22 6.47
CA LEU A 44 4.14 -0.45 5.14
C LEU A 44 5.35 -1.39 5.18
N ALA A 45 6.14 -1.34 6.23
CA ALA A 45 7.26 -2.26 6.47
C ALA A 45 6.80 -3.68 6.84
N THR A 46 5.49 -3.89 7.06
CA THR A 46 4.95 -5.24 7.23
C THR A 46 5.10 -5.98 5.91
N GLU A 47 5.97 -6.98 5.90
CA GLU A 47 6.23 -7.84 4.76
C GLU A 47 4.91 -8.45 4.26
N VAL A 48 4.57 -8.17 3.00
CA VAL A 48 3.51 -8.90 2.31
C VAL A 48 4.04 -10.30 2.04
N LYS A 49 3.76 -11.23 2.96
CA LYS A 49 4.01 -12.65 2.73
C LYS A 49 3.10 -13.09 1.59
N LEU A 50 3.68 -13.18 0.41
CA LEU A 50 3.04 -13.89 -0.68
C LEU A 50 2.80 -15.34 -0.22
N PRO A 51 1.63 -15.93 -0.51
CA PRO A 51 1.39 -17.33 -0.22
C PRO A 51 2.50 -18.19 -0.84
N TYR A 52 2.79 -19.35 -0.24
CA TYR A 52 3.88 -20.27 -0.60
C TYR A 52 3.84 -20.81 -2.07
N THR A 53 2.90 -20.36 -2.89
CA THR A 53 2.91 -20.57 -4.33
C THR A 53 4.05 -19.73 -4.94
N SER A 54 5.25 -20.30 -4.96
CA SER A 54 6.45 -19.72 -5.59
C SER A 54 6.34 -19.59 -7.11
N ALA A 55 5.25 -20.10 -7.69
CA ALA A 55 4.90 -19.97 -9.09
C ALA A 55 3.57 -19.21 -9.18
N SER A 56 3.49 -18.28 -10.14
CA SER A 56 2.20 -17.74 -10.58
C SER A 56 1.32 -18.93 -11.03
N PRO A 57 -0.02 -18.89 -10.87
CA PRO A 57 -0.92 -19.88 -11.48
C PRO A 57 -0.60 -20.18 -12.95
N VAL A 58 -0.08 -19.17 -13.66
CA VAL A 58 0.41 -19.27 -15.03
C VAL A 58 1.57 -20.27 -15.16
N CYS A 59 2.53 -20.27 -14.23
CA CYS A 59 3.67 -21.17 -14.25
C CYS A 59 3.24 -22.65 -14.05
N ASP A 60 2.26 -22.91 -13.19
CA ASP A 60 1.76 -24.26 -12.95
C ASP A 60 0.97 -24.79 -14.17
N ILE A 61 0.25 -23.90 -14.86
CA ILE A 61 -0.45 -24.23 -16.11
C ILE A 61 0.56 -24.47 -17.25
N GLU A 62 1.61 -23.65 -17.36
CA GLU A 62 2.69 -23.82 -18.34
C GLU A 62 3.47 -25.12 -18.15
N ALA A 63 3.67 -25.57 -16.91
CA ALA A 63 4.23 -26.88 -16.63
C ALA A 63 3.36 -28.01 -17.20
N GLY A 64 2.03 -27.86 -17.18
CA GLY A 64 1.09 -28.77 -17.84
C GLY A 64 1.32 -28.84 -19.36
N TYR A 65 1.47 -27.69 -20.00
CA TYR A 65 1.80 -27.63 -21.43
C TYR A 65 3.15 -28.28 -21.75
N ALA A 66 4.19 -28.01 -20.95
CA ALA A 66 5.51 -28.62 -21.10
C ALA A 66 5.49 -30.15 -20.89
N ALA A 67 4.54 -30.66 -20.10
CA ALA A 67 4.30 -32.09 -19.91
C ALA A 67 3.45 -32.73 -21.03
N GLY A 68 3.16 -32.00 -22.10
CA GLY A 68 2.43 -32.50 -23.27
C GLY A 68 0.90 -32.40 -23.17
N VAL A 69 0.37 -31.63 -22.22
CA VAL A 69 -1.06 -31.31 -22.19
C VAL A 69 -1.34 -30.24 -23.23
N THR A 70 -2.19 -30.53 -24.21
CA THR A 70 -2.55 -29.58 -25.27
C THR A 70 -3.85 -28.83 -25.00
N ASP A 71 -4.69 -29.37 -24.13
CA ASP A 71 -5.97 -28.75 -23.73
C ASP A 71 -5.78 -27.81 -22.54
N CYS A 72 -6.27 -26.57 -22.68
CA CYS A 72 -6.10 -25.54 -21.66
C CYS A 72 -6.86 -25.88 -20.37
N LYS A 73 -8.04 -26.52 -20.47
CA LYS A 73 -8.83 -26.88 -19.29
C LYS A 73 -8.14 -27.99 -18.50
N GLU A 74 -7.63 -29.01 -19.19
CA GLU A 74 -6.86 -30.07 -18.56
C GLU A 74 -5.58 -29.56 -17.86
N ALA A 75 -4.87 -28.59 -18.45
CA ALA A 75 -3.70 -27.99 -17.83
C ALA A 75 -4.06 -27.24 -16.53
N ILE A 76 -5.16 -26.49 -16.53
CA ILE A 76 -5.68 -25.76 -15.36
C ILE A 76 -6.12 -26.73 -14.24
N ARG A 77 -6.80 -27.82 -14.58
CA ARG A 77 -7.18 -28.86 -13.60
C ARG A 77 -5.97 -29.53 -12.95
N ARG A 78 -4.96 -29.89 -13.74
CA ARG A 78 -3.72 -30.51 -13.21
C ARG A 78 -2.93 -29.58 -12.31
N ALA A 79 -3.02 -28.28 -12.55
CA ALA A 79 -2.47 -27.25 -11.68
C ALA A 79 -3.31 -27.03 -10.39
N GLY A 80 -4.45 -27.72 -10.22
CA GLY A 80 -5.27 -27.68 -9.02
C GLY A 80 -6.23 -26.49 -8.93
N PHE A 81 -6.47 -25.79 -10.04
CA PHE A 81 -7.39 -24.66 -10.09
C PHE A 81 -8.80 -25.09 -10.50
N LEU A 82 -9.81 -24.44 -9.92
CA LEU A 82 -11.21 -24.66 -10.25
C LEU A 82 -11.57 -23.96 -11.56
N ILE A 83 -12.31 -24.66 -12.42
CA ILE A 83 -12.88 -24.09 -13.64
C ILE A 83 -14.38 -23.92 -13.41
N GLU A 84 -14.88 -22.71 -13.63
CA GLU A 84 -16.30 -22.41 -13.49
C GLU A 84 -17.12 -23.30 -14.44
N GLY A 85 -18.04 -24.11 -13.89
CA GLY A 85 -18.85 -25.08 -14.62
C GLY A 85 -18.27 -26.50 -14.72
N ASP A 86 -17.15 -26.82 -14.07
CA ASP A 86 -16.84 -28.22 -13.70
C ASP A 86 -17.64 -28.56 -12.42
N ASP A 87 -18.69 -29.37 -12.56
CA ASP A 87 -19.42 -30.00 -11.44
C ASP A 87 -18.59 -31.12 -10.79
#